data_AF-A0A1W6BGD0-F1
#
_entry.id   AF-A0A1W6BGD0-F1
#
_cell.length_a   1.000
_cell.length_b   1.000
_cell.length_c   1.000
_cell.angle_alpha   90.00
_cell.angle_beta   90.00
_cell.angle_gamma   90.00
#
_symmetry.space_group_name_H-M   'P 1'
#
loop_
_entity.id
_entity.type
_entity.pdbx_description
1 polymer ?
#
loop_
_entity_poly.entity_id
_entity_poly.type
_entity_poly.pdbx_seq_one_letter_code
_entity_poly.pdbx_strand_id
1 'polypeptide(L)'
;MKKNKNLSVILILFSLFLYSCQTATEALQGKKRSDQSDEFLVEKKNPLAMPPDFDKLPTPGNQEVSTEMFSDNNEVKDLLNIDESKNQNVQNDGNSTDIESSILEKIQ
;
A
#
# COMPACT_ATOMS: atom_id res chain seq x y z
N MET A 1 60.05 49.88 36.37
CA MET A 1 58.89 49.13 35.83
C MET A 1 58.84 47.75 36.47
N LYS A 2 57.92 47.54 37.41
CA LYS A 2 57.72 46.22 38.04
C LYS A 2 57.05 45.31 37.00
N LYS A 3 57.79 44.33 36.48
CA LYS A 3 57.23 43.35 35.54
C LYS A 3 56.35 42.40 36.35
N ASN A 4 55.04 42.64 36.32
CA ASN A 4 54.07 41.82 37.03
C ASN A 4 53.89 40.52 36.23
N LYS A 5 54.80 39.56 36.43
CA LYS A 5 54.82 38.27 35.72
C LYS A 5 53.47 37.53 35.81
N ASN A 6 52.76 37.70 36.94
CA ASN A 6 51.42 37.13 37.16
C ASN A 6 50.33 37.77 36.28
N LEU A 7 50.44 39.06 35.97
CA LEU A 7 49.52 39.78 35.09
C LEU A 7 49.62 39.25 33.64
N SER A 8 50.84 38.96 33.19
CA SER A 8 51.07 38.39 31.87
C SER A 8 50.43 37.01 31.72
N VAL A 9 50.49 36.18 32.76
CA VAL A 9 49.86 34.85 32.77
C VAL A 9 48.34 34.95 32.73
N ILE A 10 47.76 35.87 33.51
CA ILE A 10 46.31 36.13 33.52
C ILE A 10 45.82 36.64 32.15
N LEU A 11 46.58 37.52 31.49
CA LEU A 11 46.23 38.03 30.16
C LEU A 11 46.21 36.92 29.10
N ILE A 12 47.18 36.01 29.17
CA ILE A 12 47.24 34.84 28.27
C ILE A 12 46.06 33.92 28.52
N LEU A 13 45.72 33.63 29.77
CA LEU A 13 44.59 32.78 30.13
C LEU A 13 43.25 33.40 29.67
N PHE A 14 43.10 34.71 29.83
CA PHE A 14 41.91 35.43 29.39
C PHE A 14 41.77 35.42 27.87
N SER A 15 42.89 35.57 27.15
CA SER A 15 42.89 35.48 25.67
C SER A 15 42.44 34.11 25.19
N LEU A 16 42.87 33.02 25.84
CA LEU A 16 42.41 31.66 25.52
C LEU A 16 40.90 31.48 25.78
N PHE A 17 40.36 32.10 26.82
CA PHE A 17 38.92 32.09 27.10
C PHE A 17 38.09 32.81 26.02
N LEU A 18 38.62 33.89 25.44
CA LEU A 18 37.95 34.62 24.37
C LEU A 18 37.90 33.84 23.05
N TYR A 19 38.91 32.98 22.77
CA TYR A 19 38.91 32.10 21.58
C TYR A 19 37.80 31.03 21.63
N SER A 20 37.39 30.58 22.82
CA SER A 20 36.32 29.60 22.99
C SER A 20 34.90 30.15 22.76
N CYS A 21 34.75 31.45 22.49
CA CYS A 21 33.45 32.09 22.25
C CYS A 21 32.92 31.91 20.80
N GLN A 22 33.58 31.08 19.99
CA GLN A 22 33.21 30.83 18.58
C GLN A 22 31.77 30.28 18.42
N THR A 23 31.28 29.50 19.39
CA THR A 23 29.89 29.00 19.39
C THR A 23 28.85 30.11 19.57
N ALA A 24 29.18 31.20 20.29
CA ALA A 24 28.25 32.30 20.49
C ALA A 24 28.00 33.06 19.16
N THR A 25 29.02 33.16 18.30
CA THR A 25 28.85 33.77 16.97
C THR A 25 27.97 32.92 16.07
N GLU A 26 28.06 31.59 16.12
CA GLU A 26 27.21 30.70 15.32
C GLU A 26 25.74 30.72 15.78
N ALA A 27 25.51 30.83 17.10
CA ALA A 27 24.18 30.96 17.67
C ALA A 27 23.53 32.32 17.36
N LEU A 28 24.30 33.41 17.39
CA LEU A 28 23.79 34.76 17.11
C LEU A 28 23.66 35.05 15.60
N GLN A 29 24.51 34.45 14.78
CA GLN A 29 24.46 34.55 13.32
C GLN A 29 23.31 33.70 12.74
N GLY A 30 22.62 32.92 13.57
CA GLY A 30 21.42 32.19 13.18
C GLY A 30 21.69 31.24 12.03
N LYS A 31 22.73 30.38 12.17
CA LYS A 31 23.04 29.34 11.18
C LYS A 31 21.74 28.63 10.79
N LYS A 32 21.37 28.72 9.51
CA LYS A 32 20.18 28.08 8.98
C LYS A 32 20.30 26.59 9.30
N ARG A 33 19.39 26.03 10.10
CA ARG A 33 19.32 24.58 10.41
C ARG A 33 19.21 23.71 9.13
N SER A 34 18.97 24.36 8.00
CA SER A 34 18.77 23.83 6.66
C SER A 34 19.95 23.19 5.96
N ASP A 35 21.19 23.35 6.40
CA ASP A 35 22.30 22.65 5.72
C ASP A 35 22.20 21.12 5.90
N GLN A 36 21.41 20.66 6.88
CA GLN A 36 21.16 19.23 7.18
C GLN A 36 19.68 18.89 7.41
N SER A 37 18.76 19.85 7.34
CA SER A 37 17.34 19.49 7.41
C SER A 37 16.86 19.13 6.01
N ASP A 38 16.57 17.85 5.80
CA ASP A 38 15.76 17.34 4.70
C ASP A 38 14.34 17.95 4.78
N GLU A 39 14.24 19.26 4.52
CA GLU A 39 12.97 19.86 4.15
C GLU A 39 12.66 19.31 2.76
N PHE A 40 11.78 18.32 2.72
CA PHE A 40 11.24 17.81 1.47
C PHE A 40 10.53 18.96 0.75
N LEU A 41 11.19 19.56 -0.24
CA LEU A 41 10.53 20.37 -1.26
C LEU A 41 9.67 19.43 -2.09
N VAL A 42 8.47 19.15 -1.59
CA VAL A 42 7.48 18.36 -2.34
C VAL A 42 6.96 19.24 -3.45
N GLU A 43 7.47 19.00 -4.66
CA GLU A 43 6.95 19.61 -5.88
C GLU A 43 5.47 19.24 -6.03
N LYS A 44 4.64 20.26 -6.18
CA LYS A 44 3.20 20.07 -6.33
C LYS A 44 2.93 19.41 -7.68
N LYS A 45 2.71 18.09 -7.67
CA LYS A 45 2.30 17.34 -8.87
C LYS A 45 0.97 17.89 -9.38
N ASN A 46 0.84 17.91 -10.70
CA ASN A 46 -0.42 18.24 -11.36
C ASN A 46 -1.54 17.35 -10.80
N PRO A 47 -2.75 17.90 -10.56
CA PRO A 47 -3.87 17.11 -10.10
C PRO A 47 -4.10 15.98 -11.10
N LEU A 48 -4.34 14.78 -10.60
CA LEU A 48 -4.68 13.63 -11.44
C LEU A 48 -5.92 14.02 -12.26
N ALA A 49 -5.73 14.18 -13.58
CA ALA A 49 -6.84 14.44 -14.47
C ALA A 49 -7.73 13.20 -14.46
N MET A 50 -9.03 13.42 -14.27
CA MET A 50 -9.99 12.33 -14.34
C MET A 50 -9.95 11.74 -15.75
N PRO A 51 -9.82 10.40 -15.90
CA PRO A 51 -9.78 9.80 -17.21
C PRO A 51 -11.06 10.16 -17.97
N PRO A 52 -10.99 10.38 -19.29
CA PRO A 52 -12.10 10.86 -20.11
C PRO A 52 -13.33 9.93 -20.10
N ASP A 53 -13.15 8.69 -19.65
CA ASP A 53 -14.18 7.64 -19.59
C ASP A 53 -14.47 7.17 -18.16
N PHE A 54 -14.24 8.01 -17.14
CA PHE A 54 -14.48 7.65 -15.72
C PHE A 54 -15.91 7.16 -15.45
N ASP A 55 -16.90 7.77 -16.10
CA ASP A 55 -18.31 7.43 -15.91
C ASP A 55 -18.79 6.28 -16.81
N LYS A 56 -17.93 5.72 -17.67
CA LYS A 56 -18.31 4.64 -18.58
C LYS A 56 -18.09 3.29 -17.92
N LEU A 57 -19.19 2.60 -17.64
CA LEU A 57 -19.16 1.19 -17.25
C LEU A 57 -18.96 0.29 -18.48
N PRO A 58 -18.18 -0.79 -18.36
CA PRO A 58 -18.13 -1.79 -19.42
C PRO A 58 -19.52 -2.37 -19.65
N THR A 59 -19.91 -2.51 -20.91
CA THR A 59 -21.18 -3.16 -21.26
C THR A 59 -21.09 -4.65 -20.93
N PRO A 60 -22.01 -5.20 -20.10
CA PRO A 60 -22.03 -6.62 -19.85
C PRO A 60 -22.42 -7.37 -21.14
N GLY A 61 -21.65 -8.40 -21.51
CA GLY A 61 -22.13 -9.47 -22.38
C GLY A 61 -21.84 -9.41 -23.88
N ASN A 62 -21.00 -8.49 -24.36
CA ASN A 62 -20.73 -8.37 -25.81
C ASN A 62 -19.39 -8.96 -26.26
N GLN A 63 -18.62 -9.51 -25.32
CA GLN A 63 -17.44 -10.28 -25.70
C GLN A 63 -17.95 -11.63 -26.17
N GLU A 64 -17.92 -11.87 -27.48
CA GLU A 64 -17.99 -13.22 -28.00
C GLU A 64 -16.91 -14.00 -27.25
N VAL A 65 -17.34 -14.85 -26.32
CA VAL A 65 -16.42 -15.71 -25.60
C VAL A 65 -15.84 -16.61 -26.68
N SER A 66 -14.62 -16.32 -27.11
CA SER A 66 -13.89 -17.18 -28.03
C SER A 66 -13.98 -18.59 -27.47
N THR A 67 -14.56 -19.51 -28.25
CA THR A 67 -14.82 -20.90 -27.83
C THR A 67 -13.56 -21.59 -27.29
N GLU A 68 -12.38 -21.05 -27.60
CA GLU A 68 -11.08 -21.46 -27.06
C GLU A 68 -10.95 -21.32 -25.54
N MET A 69 -11.74 -20.48 -24.86
CA MET A 69 -11.68 -20.32 -23.39
C MET A 69 -12.35 -21.50 -22.63
N PHE A 70 -13.20 -22.28 -23.30
CA PHE A 70 -13.91 -23.42 -22.70
C PHE A 70 -13.31 -24.79 -23.07
N SER A 71 -12.14 -24.82 -23.71
CA SER A 71 -11.54 -26.09 -24.18
C SER A 71 -11.00 -26.97 -23.04
N ASP A 72 -10.63 -26.40 -21.90
CA ASP A 72 -9.87 -27.12 -20.85
C ASP A 72 -10.75 -27.56 -19.67
N ASN A 73 -11.97 -28.03 -19.93
CA ASN A 73 -12.83 -28.62 -18.88
C ASN A 73 -12.29 -29.94 -18.33
N ASN A 74 -11.31 -30.56 -19.01
CA ASN A 74 -10.74 -31.85 -18.59
C ASN A 74 -9.76 -31.68 -17.42
N GLU A 75 -9.01 -30.58 -17.36
CA GLU A 75 -8.07 -30.34 -16.25
C GLU A 75 -8.80 -30.20 -14.91
N VAL A 76 -9.93 -29.49 -14.89
CA VAL A 76 -10.75 -29.34 -13.67
C VAL A 76 -11.38 -30.68 -13.26
N LYS A 77 -11.84 -31.50 -14.22
CA LYS A 77 -12.39 -32.83 -13.93
C LYS A 77 -11.33 -33.76 -13.34
N ASP A 78 -10.12 -33.72 -13.88
CA ASP A 78 -8.98 -34.52 -13.42
C ASP A 78 -8.51 -34.06 -12.02
N LEU A 79 -8.48 -32.75 -11.75
CA LEU A 79 -8.18 -32.20 -10.42
C LEU A 79 -9.22 -32.60 -9.37
N LEU A 80 -10.48 -32.75 -9.76
CA LEU A 80 -11.59 -33.10 -8.88
C LEU A 80 -11.81 -34.62 -8.76
N ASN A 81 -11.02 -35.46 -9.45
CA ASN A 81 -11.19 -36.92 -9.50
C ASN A 81 -12.65 -37.34 -9.74
N ILE A 82 -13.34 -36.67 -10.65
CA ILE A 82 -14.72 -37.00 -10.99
C ILE A 82 -14.70 -38.14 -12.01
N ASP A 83 -14.90 -39.37 -11.54
CA ASP A 83 -15.12 -40.52 -12.42
C ASP A 83 -16.43 -40.32 -13.20
N GLU A 84 -16.38 -40.30 -14.54
CA GLU A 84 -17.58 -40.16 -15.39
C GLU A 84 -18.56 -41.36 -15.28
N SER A 85 -18.22 -42.38 -14.51
CA SER A 85 -19.04 -43.57 -14.27
C SER A 85 -19.93 -43.45 -13.03
N LYS A 86 -20.80 -42.42 -12.98
CA LYS A 86 -22.08 -42.55 -12.27
C LYS A 86 -23.13 -41.57 -12.79
N ASN A 87 -23.55 -41.79 -14.04
CA ASN A 87 -24.85 -41.29 -14.49
C ASN A 87 -25.97 -42.02 -13.73
N GLN A 88 -26.28 -41.60 -12.50
CA GLN A 88 -27.62 -41.80 -11.97
C GLN A 88 -28.51 -40.77 -12.67
N ASN A 89 -29.13 -41.20 -13.76
CA ASN A 89 -30.26 -40.52 -14.36
C ASN A 89 -31.35 -40.42 -13.27
N VAL A 90 -31.40 -39.28 -12.58
CA VAL A 90 -32.57 -38.92 -11.78
C VAL A 90 -33.56 -38.35 -12.78
N GLN A 91 -34.42 -39.23 -13.28
CA GLN A 91 -35.63 -38.86 -13.98
C GLN A 91 -36.39 -37.90 -13.06
N ASN A 92 -36.41 -36.61 -13.41
CA ASN A 92 -37.27 -35.64 -12.73
C ASN A 92 -38.68 -35.90 -13.23
N ASP A 93 -39.40 -36.79 -12.55
CA ASP A 93 -40.80 -37.05 -12.83
C ASP A 93 -41.56 -35.76 -12.54
N GLY A 94 -42.19 -35.21 -13.59
CA GLY A 94 -42.80 -33.88 -13.61
C GLY A 94 -44.08 -33.76 -12.80
N ASN A 95 -44.01 -34.01 -11.50
CA ASN A 95 -45.05 -33.67 -10.55
C ASN A 95 -44.51 -32.58 -9.62
N SER A 96 -45.06 -31.37 -9.76
CA SER A 96 -44.83 -30.28 -8.80
C SER A 96 -45.50 -30.66 -7.48
N THR A 97 -44.83 -31.46 -6.67
CA THR A 97 -45.23 -31.73 -5.29
C THR A 97 -44.60 -30.65 -4.42
N ASP A 98 -45.43 -29.94 -3.66
CA ASP A 98 -44.97 -28.92 -2.72
C ASP A 98 -43.95 -29.55 -1.77
N ILE A 99 -42.85 -28.84 -1.51
CA ILE A 99 -41.70 -29.33 -0.70
C ILE A 99 -42.16 -29.93 0.64
N GLU A 100 -43.22 -29.36 1.24
CA GLU A 100 -43.84 -29.85 2.48
C GLU A 100 -44.31 -31.31 2.37
N SER A 101 -44.92 -31.69 1.25
CA SER A 101 -45.40 -33.05 1.01
C SER A 101 -44.24 -34.05 0.91
N SER A 102 -43.14 -33.67 0.25
CA SER A 102 -41.94 -34.51 0.13
C SER A 102 -41.22 -34.73 1.45
N ILE A 103 -41.31 -33.77 2.37
CA ILE A 103 -40.74 -33.90 3.72
C ILE A 103 -41.60 -34.84 4.56
N LEU A 104 -42.93 -34.71 4.53
CA LEU A 104 -43.85 -35.58 5.27
C LEU A 104 -43.75 -37.04 4.85
N GLU A 105 -43.68 -37.33 3.55
CA GLU A 105 -43.53 -38.70 3.03
C GLU A 105 -42.25 -39.38 3.54
N LYS A 106 -41.16 -38.62 3.73
CA LYS A 106 -39.89 -39.16 4.26
C LYS A 106 -39.90 -39.40 5.76
N ILE A 107 -40.81 -38.78 6.51
CA ILE A 107 -40.88 -38.89 7.98
C ILE A 107 -41.79 -40.05 8.41
N GLN A 108 -42.78 -40.42 7.59
CA GLN A 108 -43.62 -41.62 7.82
C GLN A 108 -42.87 -42.91 7.47
#